data_AF-M6W7L3-F1
#
_entry.id   AF-M6W7L3-F1
#
_cell.length_a   1.000
_cell.length_b   1.000
_cell.length_c   1.000
_cell.angle_alpha   90.00
_cell.angle_beta   90.00
_cell.angle_gamma   90.00
#
_symmetry.space_group_name_H-M   'P 1'
#
loop_
_entity.id
_entity.type
_entity.pdbx_description
1 polymer ?
#
loop_
_entity_poly.entity_id
_entity_poly.type
_entity_poly.pdbx_seq_one_letter_code
_entity_poly.pdbx_strand_id
1 'polypeptide(L)'
;MLFFVFFCKEENKEVPKQENSVQEEKVQDMKTENIFNWVFAMDGLNTFKESMGIISKFDEYCLKIDPNVNFFELGIAEGKVYKGKVKERDLESVTIEINGKTRKYFIVQYTSITKVETYALMTENYSKKESDGKWNMDSAEGKVASSQTISECISDIKLNYELQYHEEDHGVQKKK
;
A
#
# COMPACT_ATOMS: atom_id res chain seq x y z
N MET A 1 37.57 7.53 -82.37
CA MET A 1 38.36 6.34 -82.74
C MET A 1 38.31 5.40 -81.53
N LEU A 2 37.88 4.15 -81.73
CA LEU A 2 37.61 3.09 -80.73
C LEU A 2 36.40 3.38 -79.80
N PHE A 3 35.17 2.93 -80.04
CA PHE A 3 34.58 1.61 -80.38
C PHE A 3 34.57 0.56 -79.26
N PHE A 4 33.33 0.14 -79.00
CA PHE A 4 32.79 -1.08 -78.38
C PHE A 4 32.84 -1.23 -76.84
N VAL A 5 31.79 -1.53 -76.05
CA VAL A 5 30.30 -1.67 -76.15
C VAL A 5 29.88 -2.84 -75.24
N PHE A 6 28.77 -2.63 -74.51
CA PHE A 6 27.85 -3.63 -73.93
C PHE A 6 28.35 -4.54 -72.78
N PHE A 7 27.53 -4.96 -71.81
CA PHE A 7 26.13 -4.70 -71.46
C PHE A 7 25.86 -5.21 -70.03
N CYS A 8 24.92 -4.53 -69.38
CA CYS A 8 23.84 -5.07 -68.56
C CYS A 8 24.12 -5.98 -67.35
N LYS A 9 23.81 -5.38 -66.19
CA LYS A 9 22.65 -5.73 -65.35
C LYS A 9 22.63 -7.16 -64.80
N GLU A 10 22.97 -7.26 -63.52
CA GLU A 10 22.35 -8.26 -62.66
C GLU A 10 22.18 -7.68 -61.24
N GLU A 11 20.91 -7.59 -60.82
CA GLU A 11 20.51 -7.37 -59.44
C GLU A 11 20.79 -8.65 -58.63
N ASN A 12 21.49 -8.52 -57.52
CA ASN A 12 21.32 -9.35 -56.32
C ASN A 12 21.88 -8.53 -55.15
N LYS A 13 21.03 -7.91 -54.33
CA LYS A 13 20.36 -8.50 -53.16
C LYS A 13 21.33 -8.95 -52.07
N GLU A 14 20.98 -8.50 -50.86
CA GLU A 14 21.33 -9.06 -49.56
C GLU A 14 22.68 -8.64 -48.95
N VAL A 15 22.63 -7.52 -48.24
CA VAL A 15 23.32 -7.39 -46.95
C VAL A 15 22.89 -8.56 -46.05
N PRO A 16 23.80 -9.43 -45.56
CA PRO A 16 23.42 -10.40 -44.55
C PRO A 16 23.32 -9.69 -43.20
N LYS A 17 22.12 -9.77 -42.63
CA LYS A 17 21.76 -9.43 -41.27
C LYS A 17 21.91 -10.70 -40.43
N GLN A 18 22.69 -10.66 -39.35
CA GLN A 18 22.53 -11.53 -38.17
C GLN A 18 23.18 -10.78 -36.99
N GLU A 19 22.38 -10.10 -36.15
CA GLU A 19 21.90 -10.58 -34.84
C GLU A 19 23.05 -10.98 -33.89
N ASN A 20 23.14 -10.57 -32.64
CA ASN A 20 22.33 -9.71 -31.79
C ASN A 20 23.20 -9.40 -30.55
N SER A 21 22.99 -8.21 -29.99
CA SER A 21 22.92 -7.99 -28.54
C SER A 21 24.02 -8.61 -27.67
N VAL A 22 25.08 -7.84 -27.42
CA VAL A 22 25.56 -7.71 -26.04
C VAL A 22 25.40 -6.23 -25.70
N GLN A 23 24.19 -5.88 -25.25
CA GLN A 23 24.03 -4.69 -24.42
C GLN A 23 25.04 -4.85 -23.29
N GLU A 24 26.13 -4.08 -23.35
CA GLU A 24 26.87 -3.74 -22.15
C GLU A 24 25.83 -3.33 -21.13
N GLU A 25 25.80 -4.13 -20.07
CA GLU A 25 24.96 -4.03 -18.91
C GLU A 25 25.10 -2.61 -18.38
N LYS A 26 24.24 -1.74 -18.91
CA LYS A 26 23.80 -0.53 -18.26
C LYS A 26 23.14 -1.07 -17.00
N VAL A 27 23.97 -1.26 -15.97
CA VAL A 27 23.55 -1.43 -14.59
C VAL A 27 22.54 -0.32 -14.42
N GLN A 28 21.27 -0.71 -14.55
CA GLN A 28 20.16 0.12 -14.16
C GLN A 28 20.44 0.27 -12.69
N ASP A 29 21.00 1.43 -12.37
CA ASP A 29 20.87 2.07 -11.09
C ASP A 29 19.36 2.16 -10.87
N MET A 30 18.76 1.04 -10.45
CA MET A 30 17.43 0.97 -9.88
C MET A 30 17.58 1.70 -8.55
N LYS A 31 17.64 3.04 -8.63
CA LYS A 31 16.86 3.86 -7.73
C LYS A 31 15.40 3.50 -8.01
N THR A 32 14.99 2.32 -7.57
CA THR A 32 13.68 2.15 -7.00
C THR A 32 13.68 3.15 -5.86
N GLU A 33 13.28 4.40 -6.16
CA GLU A 33 12.64 5.22 -5.15
C GLU A 33 11.60 4.27 -4.57
N ASN A 34 11.85 3.82 -3.35
CA ASN A 34 10.96 2.93 -2.65
C ASN A 34 9.74 3.81 -2.42
N ILE A 35 8.79 3.82 -3.37
CA ILE A 35 7.58 4.63 -3.31
C ILE A 35 6.83 4.04 -2.15
N PHE A 36 7.08 4.59 -0.97
CA PHE A 36 6.47 4.16 0.25
C PHE A 36 4.98 4.49 0.10
N ASN A 37 4.21 3.46 -0.21
CA ASN A 37 2.78 3.61 -0.36
C ASN A 37 2.20 3.63 1.05
N TRP A 38 1.67 4.79 1.43
CA TRP A 38 1.10 5.13 2.72
C TRP A 38 -0.23 4.40 2.96
N VAL A 39 -0.20 3.07 2.85
CA VAL A 39 -1.28 2.14 3.16
C VAL A 39 -1.06 1.66 4.59
N PHE A 40 -2.07 1.84 5.41
CA PHE A 40 -2.08 1.45 6.80
C PHE A 40 -3.08 0.32 7.00
N ALA A 41 -2.64 -0.75 7.65
CA ALA A 41 -3.53 -1.71 8.27
C ALA A 41 -4.00 -1.10 9.59
N MET A 42 -5.31 -0.99 9.74
CA MET A 42 -5.95 -0.30 10.85
C MET A 42 -6.58 -1.36 11.77
N ASP A 43 -6.18 -1.35 13.04
CA ASP A 43 -6.68 -2.26 14.08
C ASP A 43 -8.04 -1.77 14.63
N GLY A 44 -8.90 -1.29 13.73
CA GLY A 44 -10.08 -0.51 14.02
C GLY A 44 -11.10 -1.21 14.92
N LEU A 45 -11.22 -0.77 16.17
CA LEU A 45 -12.43 -1.05 16.96
C LEU A 45 -13.67 -0.65 16.16
N ASN A 46 -14.72 -1.48 16.18
CA ASN A 46 -16.03 -1.18 15.55
C ASN A 46 -16.50 0.28 15.73
N THR A 47 -16.14 0.92 16.84
CA THR A 47 -16.45 2.31 17.17
C THR A 47 -15.98 3.33 16.13
N PHE A 48 -14.84 3.17 15.44
CA PHE A 48 -14.43 4.12 14.39
C PHE A 48 -15.33 3.99 13.17
N LYS A 49 -15.45 2.79 12.60
CA LYS A 49 -16.26 2.55 11.40
C LYS A 49 -17.69 3.02 11.61
N GLU A 50 -18.28 2.67 12.75
CA GLU A 50 -19.62 3.11 13.15
C GLU A 50 -19.70 4.65 13.27
N SER A 51 -18.73 5.29 13.92
CA SER A 51 -18.70 6.76 14.06
C SER A 51 -18.62 7.50 12.72
N MET A 52 -18.06 6.85 11.69
CA MET A 52 -17.95 7.36 10.32
C MET A 52 -19.13 6.91 9.42
N GLY A 53 -20.11 6.18 9.97
CA GLY A 53 -21.26 5.67 9.22
C GLY A 53 -20.93 4.50 8.28
N ILE A 54 -19.84 3.78 8.56
CA ILE A 54 -19.40 2.59 7.82
C ILE A 54 -19.89 1.36 8.58
N ILE A 55 -20.70 0.55 7.91
CA ILE A 55 -21.21 -0.72 8.45
C ILE A 55 -20.35 -1.85 7.88
N SER A 56 -19.62 -2.55 8.74
CA SER A 56 -18.77 -3.69 8.40
C SER A 56 -18.73 -4.67 9.56
N LYS A 57 -18.70 -5.96 9.25
CA LYS A 57 -18.62 -7.06 10.24
C LYS A 57 -17.19 -7.34 10.71
N PHE A 58 -16.17 -6.78 10.04
CA PHE A 58 -14.77 -6.98 10.36
C PHE A 58 -14.22 -5.73 11.03
N ASP A 59 -13.56 -5.87 12.17
CA ASP A 59 -12.96 -4.74 12.88
C ASP A 59 -11.86 -4.06 12.05
N GLU A 60 -11.01 -4.87 11.42
CA GLU A 60 -9.89 -4.39 10.63
C GLU A 60 -10.32 -3.74 9.32
N TYR A 61 -9.61 -2.67 8.95
CA TYR A 61 -9.76 -1.99 7.67
C TYR A 61 -8.42 -1.43 7.19
N CYS A 62 -8.37 -1.03 5.93
CA CYS A 62 -7.18 -0.44 5.33
C CYS A 62 -7.41 1.03 5.03
N LEU A 63 -6.42 1.87 5.30
CA LEU A 63 -6.47 3.29 4.99
C LEU A 63 -5.27 3.69 4.15
N LYS A 64 -5.51 4.30 2.99
CA LYS A 64 -4.46 4.85 2.12
C LYS A 64 -4.56 6.36 2.11
N ILE A 65 -3.52 7.01 2.59
CA ILE A 65 -3.39 8.47 2.58
C ILE A 65 -2.17 8.81 1.75
N ASP A 66 -2.36 9.02 0.44
CA ASP A 66 -1.24 9.38 -0.43
C ASP A 66 -0.79 10.82 -0.12
N PRO A 67 0.52 11.06 0.11
CA PRO A 67 1.04 12.38 0.47
C PRO A 67 0.89 13.42 -0.65
N ASN A 68 0.73 12.99 -1.89
CA ASN A 68 0.67 13.85 -3.06
C ASN A 68 -0.76 14.21 -3.47
N VAL A 69 -1.77 13.66 -2.80
CA VAL A 69 -3.17 13.86 -3.15
C VAL A 69 -4.03 14.26 -1.95
N ASN A 70 -5.08 15.04 -2.21
CA ASN A 70 -6.00 15.56 -1.19
C ASN A 70 -7.21 14.64 -0.96
N PHE A 71 -7.09 13.37 -1.31
CA PHE A 71 -8.11 12.35 -1.05
C PHE A 71 -7.47 11.15 -0.37
N PHE A 72 -8.30 10.33 0.25
CA PHE A 72 -7.89 9.06 0.84
C PHE A 72 -8.81 7.95 0.33
N GLU A 73 -8.33 6.72 0.45
CA GLU A 73 -9.11 5.52 0.19
C GLU A 73 -9.17 4.69 1.47
N LEU A 74 -10.38 4.24 1.82
CA LEU A 74 -10.61 3.36 2.96
C LEU A 74 -11.23 2.07 2.44
N GLY A 75 -10.51 0.97 2.63
CA GLY A 75 -10.94 -0.37 2.23
C GLY A 75 -11.40 -1.20 3.41
N ILE A 76 -12.52 -1.91 3.28
CA ILE A 76 -12.96 -2.90 4.27
C ILE A 76 -12.93 -4.31 3.68
N ALA A 77 -12.85 -5.31 4.56
CA ALA A 77 -12.78 -6.73 4.18
C ALA A 77 -13.99 -7.20 3.36
N GLU A 78 -15.13 -6.52 3.32
CA GLU A 78 -16.23 -6.84 2.39
C GLU A 78 -15.94 -6.44 0.93
N GLY A 79 -14.75 -5.91 0.62
CA GLY A 79 -14.36 -5.48 -0.73
C GLY A 79 -14.95 -4.12 -1.13
N LYS A 80 -15.56 -3.39 -0.19
CA LYS A 80 -16.00 -2.02 -0.42
C LYS A 80 -14.82 -1.07 -0.19
N VAL A 81 -14.66 -0.12 -1.09
CA VAL A 81 -13.68 0.97 -0.96
C VAL A 81 -14.42 2.29 -0.95
N TYR A 82 -14.23 3.06 0.12
CA TYR A 82 -14.74 4.40 0.27
C TYR A 82 -13.65 5.40 -0.11
N LYS A 83 -14.03 6.43 -0.86
CA LYS A 83 -13.13 7.55 -1.16
C LYS A 83 -13.63 8.80 -0.47
N GLY A 84 -12.73 9.51 0.19
CA GLY A 84 -13.07 10.73 0.93
C GLY A 84 -12.05 11.82 0.71
N LYS A 85 -12.31 12.99 1.31
CA LYS A 85 -11.44 14.17 1.17
C LYS A 85 -10.53 14.30 2.38
N VAL A 86 -9.30 14.72 2.15
CA VAL A 86 -8.44 15.26 3.19
C VAL A 86 -8.87 16.72 3.42
N LYS A 87 -9.30 17.04 4.63
CA LYS A 87 -9.76 18.38 5.02
C LYS A 87 -8.60 19.29 5.39
N GLU A 88 -7.70 18.76 6.21
CA GLU A 88 -6.54 19.48 6.73
C GLU A 88 -5.36 18.53 6.73
N ARG A 89 -4.17 19.08 6.50
CA ARG A 89 -2.91 18.35 6.57
C ARG A 89 -1.83 19.30 7.07
N ASP A 90 -1.07 18.82 8.04
CA ASP A 90 0.19 19.42 8.45
C ASP A 90 1.29 18.35 8.41
N LEU A 91 2.48 18.68 8.89
CA LEU A 91 3.65 17.79 8.85
C LEU A 91 3.47 16.54 9.74
N GLU A 92 2.65 16.63 10.78
CA GLU A 92 2.53 15.61 11.82
C GLU A 92 1.14 14.98 11.86
N SER A 93 0.19 15.46 11.05
CA SER A 93 -1.18 15.02 11.12
C SER A 93 -1.97 15.25 9.85
N VAL A 94 -3.04 14.46 9.72
CA VAL A 94 -3.98 14.52 8.61
C VAL A 94 -5.40 14.38 9.15
N THR A 95 -6.27 15.28 8.71
CA THR A 95 -7.70 15.22 9.01
C THR A 95 -8.44 14.75 7.78
N ILE A 96 -9.10 13.60 7.88
CA ILE A 96 -9.92 13.02 6.82
C ILE A 96 -11.40 13.27 7.06
N GLU A 97 -12.19 13.34 6.00
CA GLU A 97 -13.65 13.39 6.05
C GLU A 97 -14.31 12.32 5.18
N ILE A 98 -15.24 11.58 5.78
CA ILE A 98 -16.14 10.63 5.10
C ILE A 98 -17.54 10.76 5.68
N ASN A 99 -18.55 10.77 4.82
CA ASN A 99 -19.96 10.91 5.21
C ASN A 99 -20.24 12.13 6.12
N GLY A 100 -19.50 13.23 5.93
CA GLY A 100 -19.62 14.44 6.75
C GLY A 100 -19.08 14.32 8.18
N LYS A 101 -18.38 13.23 8.49
CA LYS A 101 -17.68 12.99 9.77
C LYS A 101 -16.19 13.15 9.56
N THR A 102 -15.50 13.76 10.52
CA THR A 102 -14.08 14.02 10.44
C THR A 102 -13.29 13.19 11.45
N ARG A 103 -12.06 12.84 11.08
CA ARG A 103 -11.11 12.15 11.95
C ARG A 103 -9.73 12.74 11.73
N LYS A 104 -9.08 13.16 12.82
CA LYS A 104 -7.68 13.56 12.83
C LYS A 104 -6.82 12.36 13.21
N TYR A 105 -5.79 12.10 12.40
CA TYR A 105 -4.73 11.15 12.67
C TYR A 105 -3.41 11.89 12.82
N PHE A 106 -2.63 11.55 13.84
CA PHE A 106 -1.25 11.96 13.97
C PHE A 106 -0.35 10.91 13.34
N ILE A 107 0.55 11.34 12.47
CA ILE A 107 1.51 10.52 11.76
C ILE A 107 2.79 10.48 12.60
N VAL A 108 3.11 9.32 13.15
CA VAL A 108 4.27 9.14 14.01
C VAL A 108 5.27 8.22 13.33
N GLN A 109 6.48 8.73 13.11
CA GLN A 109 7.60 7.93 12.64
C GLN A 109 8.17 7.10 13.81
N TYR A 110 8.44 5.83 13.57
CA TYR A 110 9.07 4.94 14.54
C TYR A 110 9.97 3.91 13.86
N THR A 111 10.87 3.32 14.62
CA THR A 111 11.71 2.20 14.16
C THR A 111 11.02 0.88 14.48
N SER A 112 10.73 0.09 13.45
CA SER A 112 10.12 -1.23 13.60
C SER A 112 11.04 -2.21 14.35
N ILE A 113 10.48 -3.36 14.72
CA ILE A 113 11.25 -4.48 15.31
C ILE A 113 12.37 -4.95 14.35
N THR A 114 12.15 -4.81 13.04
CA THR A 114 13.13 -5.13 11.99
C THR A 114 14.13 -4.00 11.71
N LYS A 115 14.17 -2.96 12.56
CA LYS A 115 15.04 -1.79 12.43
C LYS A 115 14.82 -0.95 11.17
N VAL A 116 13.62 -1.00 10.61
CA VAL A 116 13.22 -0.19 9.47
C VAL A 116 12.41 1.00 9.99
N GLU A 117 12.75 2.21 9.55
CA GLU A 117 11.92 3.39 9.83
C GLU A 117 10.59 3.27 9.09
N THR A 118 9.50 3.47 9.82
CA THR A 118 8.14 3.33 9.31
C THR A 118 7.21 4.30 10.07
N TYR A 119 5.92 4.27 9.76
CA TYR A 119 4.94 5.19 10.28
C TYR A 119 3.76 4.47 10.92
N ALA A 120 3.16 5.12 11.91
CA ALA A 120 1.90 4.73 12.51
C ALA A 120 0.93 5.91 12.54
N LEU A 121 -0.36 5.59 12.58
CA LEU A 121 -1.42 6.55 12.80
C LEU A 121 -1.89 6.46 14.24
N MET A 122 -1.82 7.58 14.93
CA MET A 122 -2.30 7.77 16.30
C MET A 122 -3.52 8.69 16.32
N THR A 123 -4.31 8.61 17.37
CA THR A 123 -5.47 9.48 17.56
C THR A 123 -5.71 9.74 19.04
N GLU A 124 -6.32 10.87 19.39
CA GLU A 124 -6.51 11.26 20.79
C GLU A 124 -7.55 10.42 21.54
N ASN A 125 -8.49 9.80 20.84
CA ASN A 125 -9.59 9.06 21.46
C ASN A 125 -9.42 7.53 21.46
N TYR A 126 -8.24 7.04 21.09
CA TYR A 126 -7.90 5.62 21.11
C TYR A 126 -6.45 5.40 21.52
N SER A 127 -5.53 6.15 20.91
CA SER A 127 -4.12 5.99 21.24
C SER A 127 -3.79 6.63 22.58
N LYS A 128 -2.96 5.93 23.35
CA LYS A 128 -2.47 6.39 24.65
C LYS A 128 -1.26 7.29 24.47
N LYS A 129 -1.21 8.39 25.20
CA LYS A 129 0.02 9.13 25.49
C LYS A 129 0.58 8.68 26.83
N GLU A 130 1.89 8.48 26.90
CA GLU A 130 2.60 8.25 28.16
C GLU A 130 2.76 9.56 28.94
N SER A 131 3.26 9.46 30.17
CA SER A 131 3.41 10.62 31.07
C SER A 131 4.36 11.70 30.54
N ASP A 132 5.24 11.35 29.60
CA ASP A 132 6.15 12.29 28.92
C ASP A 132 5.52 12.95 27.67
N GLY A 133 4.25 12.66 27.40
CA GLY A 133 3.50 13.18 26.26
C GLY A 133 3.75 12.45 24.95
N LYS A 134 4.63 11.44 24.91
CA LYS A 134 4.85 10.63 23.70
C LYS A 134 3.74 9.62 23.51
N TRP A 135 3.50 9.28 22.26
CA TRP A 135 2.56 8.24 21.88
C TRP A 135 3.08 6.85 22.27
N ASN A 136 2.19 6.03 22.85
CA ASN A 136 2.45 4.61 23.06
C ASN A 136 2.16 3.85 21.75
N MET A 137 3.20 3.31 21.12
CA MET A 137 3.12 2.64 19.82
C MET A 137 2.34 1.31 19.84
N ASP A 138 2.13 0.72 21.01
CA ASP A 138 1.27 -0.47 21.17
C ASP A 138 -0.21 -0.10 21.10
N SER A 139 -0.54 1.18 21.20
CA SER A 139 -1.89 1.74 21.05
C SER A 139 -2.08 2.51 19.74
N ALA A 140 -1.27 2.21 18.73
CA ALA A 140 -1.45 2.78 17.39
C ALA A 140 -2.75 2.27 16.77
N GLU A 141 -3.54 3.17 16.19
CA GLU A 141 -4.79 2.79 15.50
C GLU A 141 -4.50 2.15 14.15
N GLY A 142 -3.38 2.49 13.53
CA GLY A 142 -2.92 1.81 12.33
C GLY A 142 -1.42 1.88 12.17
N LYS A 143 -0.87 0.87 11.50
CA LYS A 143 0.55 0.75 11.16
C LYS A 143 0.67 0.54 9.66
N VAL A 144 1.77 1.00 9.07
CA VAL A 144 2.00 0.78 7.64
C VAL A 144 1.93 -0.71 7.34
N ALA A 145 1.10 -1.06 6.37
CA ALA A 145 0.95 -2.41 5.88
C ALA A 145 2.14 -2.78 4.99
N SER A 146 2.44 -4.08 4.90
CA SER A 146 3.33 -4.61 3.85
C SER A 146 2.77 -4.43 2.44
N SER A 147 1.46 -4.21 2.34
CA SER A 147 0.70 -4.09 1.10
C SER A 147 0.88 -2.71 0.48
N GLN A 148 1.00 -2.65 -0.86
CA GLN A 148 1.19 -1.40 -1.60
C GLN A 148 -0.14 -0.76 -2.02
N THR A 149 -1.21 -1.57 -2.05
CA THR A 149 -2.55 -1.13 -2.44
C THR A 149 -3.60 -1.48 -1.38
N ILE A 150 -4.72 -0.75 -1.41
CA ILE A 150 -5.90 -1.07 -0.60
C ILE A 150 -6.40 -2.49 -0.88
N SER A 151 -6.37 -2.93 -2.14
CA SER A 151 -6.86 -4.26 -2.52
C SER A 151 -6.02 -5.39 -1.92
N GLU A 152 -4.70 -5.22 -1.91
CA GLU A 152 -3.79 -6.18 -1.28
C GLU A 152 -4.00 -6.20 0.23
N CYS A 153 -4.03 -5.04 0.89
CA CYS A 153 -4.26 -4.94 2.33
C CYS A 153 -5.60 -5.58 2.74
N ILE A 154 -6.68 -5.35 1.99
CA ILE A 154 -7.98 -6.01 2.22
C ILE A 154 -7.87 -7.54 2.09
N SER A 155 -7.08 -8.02 1.13
CA SER A 155 -6.90 -9.45 0.88
C SER A 155 -6.11 -10.11 2.02
N ASP A 156 -5.10 -9.42 2.54
CA ASP A 156 -4.31 -9.86 3.69
C ASP A 156 -5.21 -9.97 4.94
N ILE A 157 -6.07 -8.98 5.19
CA ILE A 157 -7.06 -9.03 6.28
C ILE A 157 -7.95 -10.27 6.12
N LYS A 158 -8.58 -10.47 4.95
CA LYS A 158 -9.47 -11.62 4.73
C LYS A 158 -8.77 -12.96 5.01
N LEU A 159 -7.55 -13.12 4.50
CA LEU A 159 -6.78 -14.34 4.68
C LEU A 159 -6.51 -14.60 6.16
N ASN A 160 -6.16 -13.56 6.93
CA ASN A 160 -5.94 -13.70 8.38
C ASN A 160 -7.20 -14.17 9.10
N TYR A 161 -8.37 -13.62 8.77
CA TYR A 161 -9.63 -14.09 9.35
C TYR A 161 -9.92 -15.54 8.96
N GLU A 162 -9.77 -15.91 7.69
CA GLU A 162 -9.97 -17.30 7.23
C GLU A 162 -9.07 -18.30 7.97
N LEU A 163 -7.80 -17.94 8.18
CA LEU A 163 -6.85 -18.77 8.95
C LEU A 163 -7.25 -18.90 10.42
N GLN A 164 -7.70 -17.82 11.07
CA GLN A 164 -8.20 -17.87 12.45
C GLN A 164 -9.42 -18.81 12.58
N TYR A 165 -10.38 -18.74 11.65
CA TYR A 165 -11.54 -19.64 11.64
C TYR A 165 -11.13 -21.11 11.45
N HIS A 166 -10.08 -21.40 10.67
CA HIS A 166 -9.60 -22.77 10.47
C HIS A 166 -8.79 -23.31 11.66
N GLU A 167 -8.07 -22.48 12.41
CA GLU A 167 -7.37 -22.91 13.63
C GLU A 167 -8.33 -23.25 14.78
N GLU A 168 -9.44 -22.51 14.92
CA GLU A 168 -10.46 -22.77 15.95
C GLU A 168 -11.17 -24.13 15.76
N ASP A 169 -11.40 -24.56 14.51
CA ASP A 169 -12.05 -25.84 14.19
C ASP A 169 -11.17 -27.08 14.48
N HIS A 170 -9.86 -26.90 14.62
CA HIS A 170 -8.94 -27.97 15.02
C HIS A 170 -8.83 -28.14 16.55
N GLY A 171 -9.52 -27.31 17.33
CA GLY A 171 -9.61 -27.37 18.79
C GLY A 171 -10.66 -28.33 19.37
N VAL A 172 -11.29 -29.18 18.56
CA VAL A 172 -12.23 -30.19 19.08
C VAL A 172 -11.46 -31.23 19.89
N GLN A 173 -11.46 -31.08 21.21
CA GLN A 173 -11.06 -32.14 22.14
C GLN A 173 -11.85 -33.42 21.80
N LYS A 174 -11.16 -34.40 21.21
CA LYS A 174 -11.65 -35.77 21.17
C LYS A 174 -11.76 -36.25 22.62
N LYS A 175 -12.98 -36.23 23.16
CA LYS A 175 -13.30 -36.90 24.43
C LYS A 175 -12.77 -38.33 24.36
N LYS A 176 -11.87 -38.67 25.29
CA LYS A 176 -11.55 -40.05 25.65
C LYS A 176 -12.43 -40.46 26.82
#